data_AF-A0A0Q4RHS6-F1
#
_entry.id   AF-A0A0Q4RHS6-F1
#
_cell.length_a   1.000
_cell.length_b   1.000
_cell.length_c   1.000
_cell.angle_alpha   90.00
_cell.angle_beta   90.00
_cell.angle_gamma   90.00
#
_symmetry.space_group_name_H-M   'P 1'
#
loop_
_entity.id
_entity.type
_entity.pdbx_description
1 polymer ?
#
loop_
_entity_poly.entity_id
_entity_poly.type
_entity_poly.pdbx_seq_one_letter_code
_entity_poly.pdbx_strand_id
1 'polypeptide(L)'
;MKRTFKTRSLPLVFVAVLAMGASLAGPGAARAQVGDDASLARGAVADATPQQRYQTAIREAGGGLKVSLEECRSMGAGDRKSCESQARARYQSDMAKAKGILRGDPSAGPVNVVGGPIRSTETVYEIKR
;
A
#
# COMPACT_ATOMS: atom_id res chain seq x y z
N MET A 1 -49.32 -35.67 8.13
CA MET A 1 -49.55 -35.72 9.59
C MET A 1 -48.22 -35.38 10.27
N LYS A 2 -47.96 -34.12 10.66
CA LYS A 2 -48.04 -33.57 12.05
C LYS A 2 -47.54 -34.52 13.15
N ARG A 3 -46.38 -34.21 13.76
CA ARG A 3 -46.24 -33.80 15.17
C ARG A 3 -44.83 -33.28 15.46
N THR A 4 -44.75 -32.01 15.81
CA THR A 4 -43.64 -31.27 16.41
C THR A 4 -43.69 -31.33 17.95
N PHE A 5 -42.54 -31.10 18.61
CA PHE A 5 -42.23 -30.57 19.97
C PHE A 5 -41.00 -31.33 20.50
N LYS A 6 -39.76 -30.84 20.59
CA LYS A 6 -39.09 -29.62 21.13
C LYS A 6 -38.99 -29.55 22.66
N THR A 7 -37.78 -29.79 23.17
CA THR A 7 -37.19 -29.27 24.44
C THR A 7 -35.65 -29.47 24.35
N ARG A 8 -34.86 -28.38 24.17
CA ARG A 8 -34.00 -27.70 25.18
C ARG A 8 -32.93 -28.66 25.78
N SER A 9 -31.60 -28.45 25.72
CA SER A 9 -30.76 -27.25 25.94
C SER A 9 -29.29 -27.56 25.54
N LEU A 10 -28.54 -26.56 25.06
CA LEU A 10 -27.05 -26.50 24.91
C LEU A 10 -26.40 -26.04 26.24
N PRO A 11 -25.06 -25.88 26.42
CA PRO A 11 -23.84 -26.54 25.89
C PRO A 11 -22.74 -26.72 27.00
N LEU A 12 -21.46 -26.86 26.59
CA LEU A 12 -20.17 -26.80 27.35
C LEU A 12 -19.76 -28.14 27.98
N VAL A 13 -18.62 -28.75 27.65
CA VAL A 13 -17.29 -28.42 28.21
C VAL A 13 -16.25 -29.39 27.60
N PHE A 14 -15.18 -28.83 26.98
CA PHE A 14 -13.79 -29.34 26.83
C PHE A 14 -13.51 -30.51 25.85
N VAL A 15 -12.84 -30.33 24.70
CA VAL A 15 -11.40 -30.03 24.43
C VAL A 15 -10.43 -31.09 24.96
N ALA A 16 -9.92 -31.94 24.06
CA ALA A 16 -8.62 -32.63 24.07
C ALA A 16 -8.57 -33.59 22.85
N VAL A 17 -7.54 -33.80 22.02
CA VAL A 17 -6.16 -33.32 21.88
C VAL A 17 -5.75 -33.70 20.44
N LEU A 18 -5.07 -32.80 19.72
CA LEU A 18 -4.33 -33.09 18.49
C LEU A 18 -3.09 -33.93 18.81
N ALA A 19 -2.84 -35.02 18.05
CA ALA A 19 -1.52 -35.62 17.97
C ALA A 19 -1.36 -36.47 16.69
N MET A 20 -1.07 -35.83 15.55
CA MET A 20 -0.25 -36.41 14.48
C MET A 20 0.01 -35.36 13.40
N GLY A 21 1.23 -34.82 13.36
CA GLY A 21 1.61 -33.81 12.37
C GLY A 21 2.98 -33.23 12.65
N ALA A 22 4.00 -34.07 12.83
CA ALA A 22 5.39 -33.64 12.96
C ALA A 22 6.29 -34.45 12.03
N SER A 23 7.35 -33.79 11.55
CA SER A 23 8.37 -34.20 10.57
C SER A 23 7.86 -34.20 9.13
N LEU A 24 8.21 -33.22 8.27
CA LEU A 24 9.57 -32.89 7.83
C LEU A 24 9.71 -31.37 7.57
N ALA A 25 10.22 -30.60 8.54
CA ALA A 25 10.77 -29.27 8.29
C ALA A 25 12.28 -29.43 8.10
N GLY A 26 12.71 -29.66 6.85
CA GLY A 26 14.11 -29.59 6.48
C GLY A 26 14.63 -28.14 6.55
N PRO A 27 15.95 -27.92 6.62
CA PRO A 27 16.57 -26.59 6.59
C PRO A 27 16.47 -25.97 5.18
N GLY A 28 15.25 -25.61 4.78
CA GLY A 28 14.93 -24.97 3.50
C GLY A 28 14.38 -23.54 3.64
N ALA A 29 14.16 -23.08 4.88
CA ALA A 29 13.51 -21.79 5.14
C ALA A 29 14.40 -20.55 4.92
N ALA A 30 15.68 -20.70 4.55
CA ALA A 30 16.60 -19.58 4.30
C ALA A 30 16.76 -19.21 2.81
N ARG A 31 16.03 -19.85 1.89
CA ARG A 31 16.17 -19.59 0.44
C ARG A 31 15.16 -18.59 -0.14
N ALA A 32 14.14 -18.18 0.63
CA ALA A 32 13.15 -17.24 0.14
C ALA A 32 13.65 -15.79 0.07
N GLN A 33 14.64 -15.41 0.89
CA GLN A 33 15.04 -14.00 1.03
C GLN A 33 16.11 -13.55 0.02
N VAL A 34 16.90 -14.47 -0.52
CA VAL A 34 18.07 -14.13 -1.37
C VAL A 34 17.68 -13.63 -2.77
N GLY A 35 16.47 -13.98 -3.25
CA GLY A 35 15.96 -13.56 -4.57
C GLY A 35 15.16 -12.25 -4.56
N ASP A 36 14.66 -11.85 -3.41
CA ASP A 36 13.80 -10.67 -3.25
C ASP A 36 14.64 -9.39 -3.23
N ASP A 37 15.79 -9.37 -2.57
CA ASP A 37 16.67 -8.19 -2.49
C ASP A 37 17.10 -7.68 -3.87
N ALA A 38 17.46 -8.60 -4.79
CA ALA A 38 17.84 -8.22 -6.15
C ALA A 38 16.65 -7.69 -6.96
N SER A 39 15.43 -8.16 -6.67
CA SER A 39 14.20 -7.71 -7.32
C SER A 39 13.76 -6.35 -6.78
N LEU A 40 13.91 -6.12 -5.47
CA LEU A 40 13.69 -4.83 -4.82
C LEU A 40 14.70 -3.78 -5.29
N ALA A 41 15.98 -4.14 -5.41
CA ALA A 41 17.04 -3.26 -5.89
C ALA A 41 16.81 -2.79 -7.34
N ARG A 42 16.20 -3.63 -8.19
CA ARG A 42 15.84 -3.26 -9.57
C ARG A 42 14.56 -2.42 -9.64
N GLY A 43 13.61 -2.65 -8.73
CA GLY A 43 12.30 -1.98 -8.75
C GLY A 43 12.28 -0.59 -8.12
N ALA A 44 13.21 -0.28 -7.21
CA ALA A 44 13.19 0.94 -6.40
C ALA A 44 14.28 1.96 -6.83
N VAL A 45 14.47 2.16 -8.13
CA VAL A 45 15.39 3.21 -8.60
C VAL A 45 14.71 4.57 -8.45
N ALA A 46 15.15 5.33 -7.44
CA ALA A 46 14.66 6.69 -7.20
C ALA A 46 15.11 7.66 -8.32
N ASP A 47 14.28 8.66 -8.62
CA ASP A 47 14.64 9.72 -9.55
C ASP A 47 15.85 10.53 -9.03
N ALA A 48 16.97 10.40 -9.73
CA ALA A 48 18.24 10.97 -9.34
C ALA A 48 18.36 12.46 -9.73
N THR A 49 17.71 12.88 -10.81
CA THR A 49 17.79 14.27 -11.32
C THR A 49 16.48 15.05 -11.12
N PRO A 50 16.53 16.38 -10.97
CA PRO A 50 15.34 17.22 -10.96
C PRO A 50 14.47 17.03 -12.22
N GLN A 51 15.09 16.78 -13.37
CA GLN A 51 14.39 16.52 -14.62
C GLN A 51 13.63 15.19 -14.58
N GLN A 52 14.23 14.13 -14.04
CA GLN A 52 13.53 12.84 -13.84
C GLN A 52 12.34 13.00 -12.89
N ARG A 53 12.55 13.68 -11.76
CA ARG A 53 11.49 14.00 -10.78
C ARG A 53 10.35 14.79 -11.40
N TYR A 54 10.67 15.77 -12.23
CA TYR A 54 9.67 16.55 -12.97
C TYR A 54 8.85 15.67 -13.92
N GLN A 55 9.50 14.81 -14.69
CA GLN A 55 8.81 13.92 -15.64
C GLN A 55 7.93 12.90 -14.92
N THR A 56 8.41 12.35 -13.81
CA THR A 56 7.62 11.48 -12.94
C THR A 56 6.42 12.23 -12.37
N ALA A 57 6.62 13.41 -11.81
CA ALA A 57 5.53 14.22 -11.23
C ALA A 57 4.44 14.57 -12.27
N ILE A 58 4.80 14.89 -13.52
CA ILE A 58 3.81 15.12 -14.58
C ILE A 58 3.03 13.85 -14.90
N ARG A 59 3.74 12.72 -15.02
CA ARG A 59 3.11 11.43 -15.33
C ARG A 59 2.12 11.03 -14.24
N GLU A 60 2.50 11.20 -12.99
CA GLU A 60 1.66 10.94 -11.82
C GLU A 60 0.45 11.89 -11.78
N ALA A 61 0.65 13.19 -11.98
CA ALA A 61 -0.43 14.17 -12.01
C ALA A 61 -1.44 13.88 -13.14
N GLY A 62 -0.95 13.54 -14.34
CA GLY A 62 -1.79 13.17 -15.47
C GLY A 62 -2.57 11.86 -15.26
N GLY A 63 -1.89 10.85 -14.69
CA GLY A 63 -2.53 9.59 -14.30
C GLY A 63 -3.61 9.80 -13.24
N GLY A 64 -3.30 10.59 -12.20
CA GLY A 64 -4.23 10.95 -11.13
C GLY A 64 -5.46 11.69 -11.68
N LEU A 65 -5.27 12.67 -12.58
CA LEU A 65 -6.39 13.35 -13.24
C LEU A 65 -7.27 12.37 -14.01
N LYS A 66 -6.69 11.44 -14.76
CA LYS A 66 -7.45 10.44 -15.51
C LYS A 66 -8.33 9.62 -14.58
N VAL A 67 -7.75 9.07 -13.51
CA VAL A 67 -8.46 8.27 -12.51
C VAL A 67 -9.56 9.10 -11.84
N SER A 68 -9.26 10.32 -11.38
CA SER A 68 -10.26 11.20 -10.77
C SER A 68 -11.41 11.55 -11.72
N LEU A 69 -11.15 11.75 -13.02
CA LEU A 69 -12.23 12.00 -13.98
C LEU A 69 -13.09 10.74 -14.22
N GLU A 70 -12.50 9.55 -14.22
CA GLU A 70 -13.24 8.30 -14.28
C GLU A 70 -14.13 8.11 -13.05
N GLU A 71 -13.60 8.41 -11.86
CA GLU A 71 -14.36 8.42 -10.60
C GLU A 71 -15.52 9.44 -10.67
N CYS A 72 -15.27 10.68 -11.12
CA CYS A 72 -16.30 11.69 -11.25
C CYS A 72 -17.42 11.27 -12.22
N ARG A 73 -17.09 10.53 -13.29
CA ARG A 73 -18.09 10.02 -14.24
C ARG A 73 -18.98 8.94 -13.64
N SER A 74 -18.50 8.22 -12.64
CA SER A 74 -19.30 7.23 -11.90
C SER A 74 -20.30 7.87 -10.92
N MET A 75 -20.16 9.17 -10.65
CA MET A 75 -21.08 9.93 -9.79
C MET A 75 -22.37 10.35 -10.51
N GLY A 76 -23.40 10.63 -9.71
CA GLY A 76 -24.64 11.24 -10.20
C GLY A 76 -24.42 12.62 -10.84
N ALA A 77 -25.31 13.00 -11.77
CA ALA A 77 -25.16 14.23 -12.57
C ALA A 77 -25.08 15.52 -11.75
N GLY A 78 -25.66 15.55 -10.54
CA GLY A 78 -25.64 16.72 -9.64
C GLY A 78 -24.24 17.05 -9.12
N ASP A 79 -23.45 16.04 -8.77
CA ASP A 79 -22.13 16.23 -8.14
C ASP A 79 -20.98 16.16 -9.15
N ARG A 80 -21.20 15.51 -10.30
CA ARG A 80 -20.16 15.25 -11.32
C ARG A 80 -19.41 16.50 -11.75
N LYS A 81 -20.10 17.61 -12.07
CA LYS A 81 -19.44 18.85 -12.52
C LYS A 81 -18.53 19.45 -11.43
N SER A 82 -18.98 19.42 -10.18
CA SER A 82 -18.17 19.90 -9.05
C SER A 82 -16.95 19.00 -8.85
N CYS A 83 -17.12 17.67 -8.93
CA CYS A 83 -16.02 16.72 -8.88
C CYS A 83 -14.98 16.96 -9.98
N GLU A 84 -15.41 17.07 -11.25
CA GLU A 84 -14.51 17.30 -12.38
C GLU A 84 -13.75 18.62 -12.26
N SER A 85 -14.43 19.67 -11.77
CA SER A 85 -13.80 20.97 -11.51
C SER A 85 -12.69 20.85 -10.46
N GLN A 86 -13.00 20.19 -9.34
CA GLN A 86 -12.03 19.94 -8.27
C GLN A 86 -10.85 19.08 -8.74
N ALA A 87 -11.09 18.03 -9.52
CA ALA A 87 -10.04 17.19 -10.10
C ALA A 87 -9.10 18.00 -11.00
N ARG A 88 -9.65 18.87 -11.86
CA ARG A 88 -8.86 19.78 -12.71
C ARG A 88 -8.11 20.83 -11.91
N ALA A 89 -8.67 21.34 -10.82
CA ALA A 89 -8.00 22.28 -9.93
C ALA A 89 -6.80 21.63 -9.23
N ARG A 90 -6.97 20.38 -8.73
CA ARG A 90 -5.88 19.58 -8.15
C ARG A 90 -4.77 19.32 -9.17
N TYR A 91 -5.12 18.88 -10.37
CA TYR A 91 -4.15 18.70 -11.46
C TYR A 91 -3.34 19.97 -11.75
N GLN A 92 -3.98 21.13 -11.81
CA GLN A 92 -3.27 22.40 -12.01
C GLN A 92 -2.31 22.72 -10.86
N SER A 93 -2.71 22.46 -9.63
CA SER A 93 -1.83 22.58 -8.45
C SER A 93 -0.63 21.64 -8.55
N ASP A 94 -0.84 20.39 -8.94
CA ASP A 94 0.22 19.39 -9.06
C ASP A 94 1.19 19.72 -10.22
N MET A 95 0.68 20.28 -11.32
CA MET A 95 1.51 20.80 -12.40
C MET A 95 2.34 22.03 -11.97
N ALA A 96 1.80 22.88 -11.09
CA ALA A 96 2.55 24.00 -10.53
C ALA A 96 3.69 23.50 -9.61
N LYS A 97 3.41 22.51 -8.76
CA LYS A 97 4.44 21.85 -7.92
C LYS A 97 5.51 21.19 -8.78
N ALA A 98 5.11 20.43 -9.81
CA ALA A 98 6.05 19.80 -10.73
C ALA A 98 7.00 20.84 -11.36
N LYS A 99 6.47 21.97 -11.84
CA LYS A 99 7.32 23.06 -12.36
C LYS A 99 8.25 23.67 -11.30
N GLY A 100 7.84 23.68 -10.02
CA GLY A 100 8.68 24.08 -8.89
C GLY A 100 9.94 23.21 -8.72
N ILE A 101 9.86 21.92 -9.06
CA ILE A 101 11.00 20.98 -8.99
C ILE A 101 12.17 21.48 -9.85
N LEU A 102 11.89 21.97 -11.06
CA LEU A 102 12.92 22.48 -11.97
C LEU A 102 13.57 23.78 -11.48
N ARG A 103 12.88 24.51 -10.61
CA ARG A 103 13.36 25.76 -10.01
C ARG A 103 14.10 25.52 -8.68
N GLY A 104 14.20 24.27 -8.25
CA GLY A 104 14.80 23.91 -6.97
C GLY A 104 13.95 24.32 -5.77
N ASP A 105 12.63 24.44 -5.93
CA ASP A 105 11.73 24.73 -4.81
C ASP A 105 11.78 23.58 -3.78
N PRO A 106 12.23 23.82 -2.54
CA PRO A 106 12.34 22.78 -1.52
C PRO A 106 10.98 22.17 -1.13
N SER A 107 9.88 22.89 -1.38
CA SER A 107 8.50 22.41 -1.17
C SER A 107 8.02 21.46 -2.26
N ALA A 108 8.73 21.41 -3.40
CA ALA A 108 8.42 20.56 -4.54
C ALA A 108 9.23 19.24 -4.54
N GLY A 109 10.25 19.13 -3.69
CA GLY A 109 11.04 17.91 -3.51
C GLY A 109 10.37 16.85 -2.64
N PRO A 110 10.86 15.60 -2.64
CA PRO A 110 10.37 14.57 -1.74
C PRO A 110 10.49 15.02 -0.28
N VAL A 111 9.35 15.01 0.43
CA VAL A 111 9.29 15.27 1.87
C VAL A 111 10.07 14.18 2.61
N ASN A 112 11.20 14.57 3.21
CA ASN A 112 12.09 13.76 4.05
C ASN A 112 12.97 12.71 3.34
N VAL A 113 14.20 13.12 3.00
CA VAL A 113 15.32 12.20 2.72
C VAL A 113 16.28 12.11 3.92
N VAL A 114 15.90 12.65 5.09
CA VAL A 114 16.68 12.47 6.33
C VAL A 114 16.12 11.25 7.06
N GLY A 115 16.34 10.08 6.48
CA GLY A 115 16.37 8.86 7.28
C GLY A 115 17.60 8.95 8.17
N GLY A 116 17.42 9.23 9.46
CA GLY A 116 18.49 9.03 10.44
C GLY A 116 19.02 7.59 10.32
N PRO A 117 20.26 7.32 10.79
CA PRO A 117 20.84 5.98 10.68
C PRO A 117 19.86 4.95 11.27
N ILE A 118 19.46 3.97 10.46
CA ILE A 118 18.59 2.86 10.86
C ILE A 118 19.23 2.21 12.09
N ARG A 119 18.68 2.45 13.28
CA ARG A 119 19.31 2.00 14.54
C ARG A 119 19.14 0.50 14.78
N SER A 120 18.26 -0.17 14.04
CA SER A 120 18.15 -1.64 13.97
C SER A 120 17.17 -2.05 12.87
N THR A 121 17.50 -3.09 12.11
CA THR A 121 16.57 -3.82 11.22
C THR A 121 16.12 -5.16 11.83
N GLU A 122 16.49 -5.44 13.08
CA GLU A 122 16.19 -6.70 13.75
C GLU A 122 14.81 -6.63 14.42
N THR A 123 13.86 -7.41 13.91
CA THR A 123 12.61 -7.69 14.63
C THR A 123 12.89 -8.87 15.56
N VAL A 124 13.20 -8.59 16.82
CA VAL A 124 13.34 -9.62 17.85
C VAL A 124 11.95 -10.17 18.15
N TYR A 125 11.67 -11.40 17.68
CA TYR A 125 10.47 -12.12 18.09
C TYR A 125 10.78 -12.86 19.39
N GLU A 126 10.17 -12.43 20.50
CA GLU A 126 10.21 -13.22 21.74
C GLU A 126 9.36 -14.49 21.57
N ILE A 127 10.03 -15.63 21.40
CA ILE A 127 9.38 -16.93 21.51
C ILE A 127 9.15 -17.20 23.00
N LYS A 128 7.95 -16.89 23.48
CA LYS A 128 7.53 -17.21 24.85
C LYS A 128 7.50 -18.73 25.00
N ARG A 129 8.31 -19.26 25.92
CA ARG A 129 8.31 -20.68 26.32
C ARG A 129 7.11 -21.00 27.19
#